data_AF-X8DW32-F1
#
_entry.id   AF-X8DW32-F1
#
_cell.length_a   1.000
_cell.length_b   1.000
_cell.length_c   1.000
_cell.angle_alpha   90.00
_cell.angle_beta   90.00
_cell.angle_gamma   90.00
#
_symmetry.space_group_name_H-M   'P 1'
#
loop_
_entity.id
_entity.type
_entity.pdbx_description
1 polymer ?
#
loop_
_entity_poly.entity_id
_entity_poly.type
_entity_poly.pdbx_seq_one_letter_code
_entity_poly.pdbx_strand_id
1 'polypeptide(L)'
;MNKAELIDVLTQKLGSDRRQATAAVEHVVDTIVRTVHKGESVTITGFGVFEQRRRAARVARNPRTGETVKVKPTSVPTFRPGAQFKAVVSGAQKLPADGPAVKRGSTAAPAKRAAAKKAARPRRLPPRRPRLPRRLRSRRQSSRRLLLPRRLRSRRQSSRRLLRSRRP
;
A
#
# COMPACT_ATOMS: atom_id res chain seq x y z
N MET A 1 -12.41 28.71 0.53
CA MET A 1 -11.26 28.65 -0.41
C MET A 1 -11.67 27.98 -1.70
N ASN A 2 -12.13 28.77 -2.66
CA ASN A 2 -12.32 28.37 -4.06
C ASN A 2 -11.05 28.66 -4.90
N LYS A 3 -11.08 28.39 -6.23
CA LYS A 3 -9.92 28.63 -7.12
C LYS A 3 -9.53 30.12 -7.18
N ALA A 4 -10.50 31.03 -7.22
CA ALA A 4 -10.24 32.47 -7.31
C ALA A 4 -9.56 32.99 -6.03
N GLU A 5 -10.09 32.61 -4.86
CA GLU A 5 -9.51 32.93 -3.55
C GLU A 5 -8.10 32.34 -3.39
N LEU A 6 -7.85 31.15 -3.95
CA LEU A 6 -6.51 30.57 -3.99
C LEU A 6 -5.53 31.40 -4.83
N ILE A 7 -5.97 31.92 -5.97
CA ILE A 7 -5.16 32.79 -6.81
C ILE A 7 -4.88 34.11 -6.10
N ASP A 8 -5.85 34.70 -5.40
CA ASP A 8 -5.64 35.93 -4.62
C ASP A 8 -4.57 35.76 -3.54
N VAL A 9 -4.68 34.69 -2.74
CA VAL A 9 -3.66 34.38 -1.72
C VAL A 9 -2.30 34.12 -2.35
N LEU A 10 -2.25 33.42 -3.49
CA LEU A 10 -1.00 33.12 -4.19
C LEU A 10 -0.35 34.39 -4.75
N THR A 11 -1.16 35.30 -5.29
CA THR A 11 -0.74 36.61 -5.80
C THR A 11 -0.04 37.41 -4.70
N GLN A 12 -0.67 37.49 -3.52
CA GLN A 12 -0.09 38.17 -2.35
C GLN A 12 1.21 37.49 -1.86
N LYS A 13 1.24 36.16 -1.81
CA LYS A 13 2.41 35.41 -1.33
C LYS A 13 3.61 35.45 -2.28
N LEU A 14 3.37 35.54 -3.59
CA LEU A 14 4.42 35.59 -4.60
C LEU A 14 4.82 37.03 -4.95
N GLY A 15 4.02 38.04 -4.56
CA GLY A 15 4.22 39.42 -5.01
C GLY A 15 4.09 39.57 -6.53
N SER A 16 3.37 38.65 -7.17
CA SER A 16 3.22 38.57 -8.63
C SER A 16 1.91 39.18 -9.09
N ASP A 17 1.75 39.39 -10.39
CA ASP A 17 0.45 39.77 -10.95
C ASP A 17 -0.56 38.62 -10.86
N ARG A 18 -1.85 38.97 -10.76
CA ARG A 18 -2.95 37.97 -10.75
C ARG A 18 -2.91 37.06 -11.97
N ARG A 19 -2.51 37.57 -13.14
CA ARG A 19 -2.34 36.79 -14.37
C ARG A 19 -1.29 35.70 -14.22
N GLN A 20 -0.13 36.04 -13.64
CA GLN A 20 0.95 35.08 -13.40
C GLN A 20 0.55 34.03 -12.37
N ALA A 21 -0.11 34.43 -11.28
CA ALA A 21 -0.64 33.51 -10.27
C ALA A 21 -1.70 32.56 -10.87
N THR A 22 -2.56 33.07 -11.75
CA THR A 22 -3.56 32.27 -12.47
C THR A 22 -2.89 31.23 -13.36
N ALA A 23 -1.95 31.66 -14.19
CA ALA A 23 -1.18 30.77 -15.06
C ALA A 23 -0.42 29.70 -14.25
N ALA A 24 0.18 30.07 -13.12
CA ALA A 24 0.87 29.13 -12.25
C ALA A 24 -0.05 28.03 -11.73
N VAL A 25 -1.24 28.37 -11.22
CA VAL A 25 -2.21 27.38 -10.73
C VAL A 25 -2.69 26.48 -11.87
N GLU A 26 -3.00 27.06 -13.02
CA GLU A 26 -3.51 26.31 -14.18
C GLU A 26 -2.48 25.34 -14.75
N HIS A 27 -1.23 25.79 -14.93
CA HIS A 27 -0.16 24.94 -15.43
C HIS A 27 0.23 23.83 -14.44
N VAL A 28 0.18 24.07 -13.12
CA VAL A 28 0.40 23.02 -12.11
C VAL A 28 -0.67 21.94 -12.23
N VAL A 29 -1.95 22.32 -12.31
CA VAL A 29 -3.06 21.36 -12.45
C VAL A 29 -2.95 20.59 -13.77
N ASP A 30 -2.71 21.29 -14.87
CA ASP A 30 -2.57 20.68 -16.20
C ASP A 30 -1.40 19.68 -16.25
N THR A 31 -0.23 20.05 -15.69
CA THR A 31 0.94 19.16 -15.64
C THR A 31 0.64 17.89 -14.84
N ILE A 32 -0.04 18.00 -13.70
CA ILE A 32 -0.44 16.83 -12.89
C ILE A 32 -1.40 15.94 -13.69
N VAL A 33 -2.43 16.51 -14.31
CA VAL A 33 -3.41 15.78 -15.10
C VAL A 33 -2.76 15.04 -16.26
N ARG A 34 -1.90 15.72 -17.04
CA ARG A 34 -1.20 15.12 -18.18
C ARG A 34 -0.27 13.99 -17.75
N THR A 35 0.45 14.16 -16.65
CA THR A 35 1.39 13.14 -16.15
C THR A 35 0.64 11.91 -15.65
N VAL A 36 -0.41 12.10 -14.87
CA VAL A 36 -1.25 10.99 -14.36
C VAL A 36 -2.01 10.29 -15.50
N HIS A 37 -2.42 11.02 -16.54
CA HIS A 37 -3.04 10.43 -17.72
C HIS A 37 -2.11 9.45 -18.43
N LYS A 38 -0.80 9.75 -18.50
CA LYS A 38 0.23 8.85 -19.05
C LYS A 38 0.47 7.59 -18.21
N GLY A 39 -0.13 7.49 -17.02
CA GLY A 39 0.09 6.40 -16.07
C GLY A 39 1.29 6.62 -15.14
N GLU A 40 1.93 7.79 -15.22
CA GLU A 40 3.02 8.18 -14.33
C GLU A 40 2.48 8.75 -13.01
N SER A 41 3.34 8.76 -11.98
CA SER A 41 3.01 9.32 -10.67
C SER A 41 3.69 10.66 -10.44
N VAL A 42 2.95 11.65 -9.93
CA VAL A 42 3.50 12.95 -9.51
C VAL A 42 3.64 12.95 -8.00
N THR A 43 4.87 13.02 -7.51
CA THR A 43 5.16 13.10 -6.07
C THR A 43 5.54 14.53 -5.70
N ILE A 44 4.75 15.14 -4.82
CA ILE A 44 5.04 16.44 -4.22
C ILE A 44 5.41 16.18 -2.76
N THR A 45 6.71 16.22 -2.45
CA THR A 45 7.24 15.90 -1.12
C THR A 45 6.55 16.72 -0.04
N GLY A 46 6.12 16.05 1.03
CA GLY A 46 5.36 16.65 2.14
C GLY A 46 3.87 16.82 1.87
N PHE A 47 3.44 17.04 0.62
CA PHE A 47 2.04 17.18 0.25
C PHE A 47 1.37 15.83 -0.07
N GLY A 48 1.92 15.06 -1.01
CA GLY A 48 1.36 13.77 -1.38
C GLY A 48 1.76 13.27 -2.77
N VAL A 49 1.07 12.23 -3.24
CA VAL A 49 1.31 11.57 -4.52
C VAL A 49 0.01 11.52 -5.32
N PHE A 50 0.05 11.97 -6.57
CA PHE A 50 -0.99 11.76 -7.56
C PHE A 50 -0.61 10.56 -8.44
N GLU A 51 -1.52 9.63 -8.63
CA GLU A 51 -1.27 8.43 -9.43
C GLU A 51 -2.54 7.96 -10.15
N GLN A 52 -2.34 7.21 -11.23
CA GLN A 52 -3.41 6.49 -11.89
C GLN A 52 -3.58 5.12 -11.25
N ARG A 53 -4.80 4.77 -10.83
CA ARG A 53 -5.14 3.44 -10.33
C ARG A 53 -6.11 2.75 -11.27
N ARG A 54 -5.79 1.51 -11.65
CA ARG A 54 -6.70 0.66 -12.41
C ARG A 54 -7.70 -0.01 -11.46
N ARG A 55 -8.99 0.32 -11.60
CA ARG A 55 -10.07 -0.40 -10.92
C ARG A 55 -10.46 -1.60 -11.77
N ALA A 56 -10.49 -2.78 -11.15
CA ALA A 56 -10.93 -4.01 -11.80
C ALA A 56 -12.44 -3.96 -12.13
N ALA A 57 -12.86 -4.83 -13.04
CA ALA A 57 -14.28 -5.01 -13.32
C ALA A 57 -15.01 -5.42 -12.03
N ARG A 58 -16.17 -4.81 -11.80
CA ARG A 58 -16.99 -5.10 -10.62
C ARG A 58 -18.45 -4.93 -10.95
N VAL A 59 -19.29 -5.50 -10.11
CA VAL A 59 -20.73 -5.36 -10.20
C VAL A 59 -21.16 -4.14 -9.40
N ALA A 60 -21.99 -3.26 -9.99
CA ALA A 60 -22.59 -2.11 -9.33
C ALA A 60 -24.11 -2.12 -9.54
N ARG A 61 -24.84 -1.41 -8.69
CA ARG A 61 -26.31 -1.30 -8.80
C ARG A 61 -26.68 0.09 -9.32
N ASN A 62 -27.58 0.16 -10.30
CA ASN A 62 -28.07 1.44 -10.80
C ASN A 62 -28.99 2.07 -9.74
N PRO A 63 -28.68 3.26 -9.18
CA PRO A 63 -29.53 3.87 -8.15
C PRO A 63 -30.91 4.26 -8.65
N ARG A 64 -31.11 4.45 -9.97
CA ARG A 64 -32.41 4.83 -10.55
C ARG A 64 -33.35 3.64 -10.80
N THR A 65 -32.81 2.48 -11.21
CA THR A 65 -33.62 1.31 -11.60
C THR A 65 -33.47 0.11 -10.68
N GLY A 66 -32.44 0.09 -9.82
CA GLY A 66 -32.14 -1.04 -8.94
C GLY A 66 -31.53 -2.25 -9.65
N GLU A 67 -31.32 -2.19 -10.97
CA GLU A 67 -30.72 -3.26 -11.75
C GLU A 67 -29.22 -3.42 -11.46
N THR A 68 -28.74 -4.64 -11.64
CA THR A 68 -27.34 -5.00 -11.42
C THR A 68 -26.57 -4.88 -12.73
N VAL A 69 -25.58 -3.99 -12.78
CA VAL A 69 -24.80 -3.66 -13.99
C VAL A 69 -23.32 -4.02 -13.78
N LYS A 70 -22.71 -4.65 -14.78
CA LYS A 70 -21.25 -4.90 -14.79
C LYS A 70 -20.52 -3.62 -15.21
N VAL A 71 -19.65 -3.12 -14.34
CA VAL A 71 -18.76 -1.97 -14.60
C VAL A 71 -17.46 -2.49 -15.20
N LYS A 72 -17.11 -1.99 -16.38
CA LYS A 72 -15.85 -2.33 -17.06
C LYS A 72 -14.64 -1.84 -16.24
N PRO A 73 -13.44 -2.43 -16.42
CA PRO A 73 -12.24 -1.91 -15.79
C PRO A 73 -11.98 -0.47 -16.23
N THR A 74 -11.70 0.41 -15.27
CA THR A 74 -11.50 1.84 -15.53
C THR A 74 -10.29 2.35 -14.75
N SER A 75 -9.47 3.17 -15.40
CA SER A 75 -8.40 3.91 -14.75
C SER A 75 -8.96 5.17 -14.09
N VAL A 76 -8.62 5.39 -12.82
CA VAL A 76 -9.05 6.56 -12.05
C VAL A 76 -7.85 7.30 -11.49
N PRO A 77 -7.86 8.64 -11.43
CA PRO A 77 -6.88 9.39 -10.66
C PRO A 77 -7.10 9.13 -9.16
N THR A 78 -6.03 9.06 -8.40
CA THR A 78 -6.08 8.98 -6.93
C THR A 78 -4.99 9.88 -6.34
N PHE A 79 -5.35 10.63 -5.32
CA PHE A 79 -4.41 11.40 -4.52
C PHE A 79 -4.17 10.70 -3.18
N ARG A 80 -2.90 10.42 -2.88
CA ARG A 80 -2.45 9.89 -1.59
C ARG A 80 -1.81 11.03 -0.77
N PRO A 81 -2.44 11.49 0.33
CA PRO A 81 -1.84 12.53 1.15
C PRO A 81 -0.55 12.03 1.81
N GLY A 82 0.47 12.90 1.82
CA GLY A 82 1.77 12.64 2.43
C GLY A 82 1.71 12.58 3.94
N ALA A 83 2.76 12.04 4.57
CA ALA A 83 2.82 11.91 6.04
C ALA A 83 2.73 13.27 6.75
N GLN A 84 3.45 14.29 6.25
CA GLN A 84 3.41 15.63 6.82
C GLN A 84 2.03 16.26 6.70
N PHE A 85 1.39 16.18 5.52
CA PHE A 85 0.04 16.71 5.36
C PHE A 85 -0.96 16.05 6.32
N LYS A 86 -0.90 14.72 6.48
CA LYS A 86 -1.73 14.02 7.47
C LYS A 86 -1.44 14.46 8.91
N ALA A 87 -0.16 14.55 9.29
CA ALA A 87 0.24 14.95 10.63
C ALA A 87 -0.26 16.36 10.98
N VAL A 88 -0.19 17.29 10.03
CA VAL A 88 -0.70 18.65 10.19
C VAL A 88 -2.23 18.67 10.35
N VAL A 89 -2.97 17.97 9.48
CA VAL A 89 -4.44 17.94 9.54
C VAL A 89 -4.95 17.22 10.78
N SER A 90 -4.26 16.17 11.23
CA SER A 90 -4.60 15.43 12.46
C SER A 90 -4.21 16.17 13.76
N GLY A 91 -3.48 17.29 13.67
CA GLY A 91 -2.98 18.04 14.82
C GLY A 91 -1.73 17.47 15.48
N ALA A 92 -1.21 16.33 15.01
CA ALA A 92 0.03 15.72 15.50
C ALA A 92 1.28 16.59 15.23
N GLN A 93 1.23 17.45 14.21
CA GLN A 93 2.28 18.41 13.89
C GLN A 93 1.68 19.81 13.70
N LYS A 94 2.21 20.83 14.37
CA LYS A 94 1.78 22.22 14.17
C LYS A 94 2.30 22.75 12.83
N LEU A 95 1.49 23.60 12.19
CA LEU A 95 1.96 24.40 11.05
C LEU A 95 3.14 25.27 11.50
N PRO A 96 4.19 25.41 10.67
CA PRO A 96 5.23 26.38 10.97
C PRO A 96 4.62 27.78 11.04
N ALA A 97 5.03 28.57 12.05
CA ALA A 97 4.61 29.96 12.20
C ALA A 97 5.10 30.82 11.02
N ASP A 98 6.31 30.52 10.54
CA ASP A 98 6.93 31.16 9.39
C ASP A 98 7.40 30.12 8.36
N GLY A 99 7.00 30.31 7.10
CA GLY A 99 7.45 29.50 5.97
C GLY A 99 6.45 28.48 5.43
N PRO A 100 6.88 27.63 4.46
CA PRO A 100 5.99 26.71 3.77
C PRO A 100 5.50 25.58 4.70
N ALA A 101 4.20 25.27 4.61
CA ALA A 101 3.54 24.26 5.44
C ALA A 101 4.13 22.83 5.33
N VAL A 102 4.87 22.56 4.25
CA VAL A 102 5.59 21.31 4.01
C VAL A 102 7.08 21.59 3.93
N LYS A 103 7.89 20.84 4.69
CA LYS A 103 9.35 20.99 4.64
C LYS A 103 9.80 20.60 3.23
N ARG A 104 10.45 21.52 2.52
CA ARG A 104 11.14 21.22 1.26
C ARG A 104 12.11 20.09 1.55
N GLY A 105 11.83 18.89 1.04
CA GLY A 105 12.79 17.80 1.04
C GLY A 105 14.09 18.36 0.46
N SER A 106 15.19 18.12 1.17
CA SER A 106 16.54 18.60 0.86
C SER A 106 16.78 18.80 -0.64
N THR A 107 17.43 19.91 -0.98
CA THR A 107 18.29 20.04 -2.16
C THR A 107 19.20 18.83 -2.31
N ALA A 108 18.68 17.75 -2.90
CA ALA A 108 19.49 16.68 -3.45
C ALA A 108 19.86 17.15 -4.86
N ALA A 109 21.07 17.69 -4.98
CA ALA A 109 21.75 17.83 -6.25
C ALA A 109 21.59 16.55 -7.09
N PRO A 110 21.48 16.63 -8.42
CA PRO A 110 21.35 15.44 -9.26
C PRO A 110 22.62 14.61 -9.09
N ALA A 111 22.51 13.47 -8.41
CA ALA A 111 23.54 12.46 -8.44
C ALA A 111 23.70 12.03 -9.90
N LYS A 112 24.76 12.53 -10.56
CA LYS A 112 25.32 12.00 -11.80
C LYS A 112 25.31 10.49 -11.71
N ARG A 113 24.36 9.83 -12.38
CA ARG A 113 24.51 8.43 -12.77
C ARG A 113 25.40 8.41 -14.01
N ALA A 114 26.67 8.76 -13.80
CA ALA A 114 27.71 8.54 -14.79
C ALA A 114 27.90 7.02 -14.93
N ALA A 115 27.91 6.57 -16.18
CA ALA A 115 28.11 5.21 -16.58
C ALA A 115 29.40 4.63 -15.98
N ALA A 116 29.28 3.49 -15.28
CA ALA A 116 30.39 2.56 -15.09
C ALA A 116 30.06 1.29 -15.87
N LYS A 117 30.37 1.34 -17.18
CA LYS A 117 30.49 0.19 -18.05
C LYS A 117 31.72 -0.61 -17.57
N LYS A 118 31.52 -1.64 -16.75
CA LYS A 118 32.58 -2.62 -16.45
C LYS A 118 32.32 -3.89 -17.23
N ALA A 119 33.09 -4.05 -18.29
CA ALA A 119 33.16 -5.27 -19.08
C ALA A 119 33.75 -6.43 -18.26
N ALA A 120 33.12 -7.60 -18.45
CA ALA A 120 33.61 -8.98 -18.41
C ALA A 120 34.75 -9.40 -17.44
N ARG A 121 34.43 -10.34 -16.55
CA ARG A 121 35.28 -11.49 -16.22
C ARG A 121 34.41 -12.76 -16.17
N PRO A 122 34.68 -13.80 -16.98
CA PRO A 122 33.83 -14.99 -17.02
C PRO A 122 34.01 -15.83 -15.76
N ARG A 123 32.92 -16.09 -15.04
CA ARG A 123 32.90 -17.10 -13.97
C ARG A 123 32.92 -18.49 -14.59
N ARG A 124 34.03 -19.20 -14.43
CA ARG A 124 34.15 -20.64 -14.71
C ARG A 124 33.12 -21.42 -13.87
N LEU A 125 32.37 -22.30 -14.52
CA LEU A 125 31.48 -23.29 -13.90
C LEU A 125 32.32 -24.30 -13.09
N PRO A 126 31.91 -24.68 -11.86
CA PRO A 126 32.56 -25.80 -11.15
C PRO A 126 32.19 -27.15 -11.82
N PRO A 127 33.10 -28.12 -11.88
CA PRO A 127 32.87 -29.39 -12.57
C PRO A 127 31.82 -30.26 -11.86
N ARG A 128 30.92 -30.85 -12.65
CA ARG A 128 29.90 -31.80 -12.20
C ARG A 128 30.56 -33.08 -11.70
N ARG A 129 30.35 -33.44 -10.42
CA ARG A 129 30.69 -34.76 -9.87
C ARG A 129 29.75 -35.84 -10.44
N PRO A 130 30.23 -37.02 -10.84
CA PRO A 130 29.36 -38.10 -11.31
C PRO A 130 28.57 -38.72 -10.15
N ARG A 131 27.26 -38.92 -10.37
CA ARG A 131 26.34 -39.58 -9.43
C ARG A 131 26.55 -41.10 -9.51
N LEU A 132 26.91 -41.74 -8.41
CA LEU A 132 26.92 -43.20 -8.27
C LEU A 132 25.48 -43.74 -8.12
N PRO A 133 25.14 -44.91 -8.70
CA PRO A 133 23.79 -45.45 -8.64
C PRO A 133 23.47 -46.01 -7.24
N ARG A 134 22.31 -45.60 -6.71
CA ARG A 134 21.72 -46.13 -5.47
C ARG A 134 21.44 -47.62 -5.64
N ARG A 135 22.20 -48.47 -4.94
CA ARG A 135 21.89 -49.90 -4.78
C ARG A 135 20.63 -50.06 -3.91
N LEU A 136 19.60 -50.66 -4.48
CA LEU A 136 18.46 -51.24 -3.78
C LEU A 136 18.96 -52.26 -2.76
N ARG A 137 18.66 -52.04 -1.47
CA ARG A 137 18.75 -53.09 -0.45
C ARG A 137 17.36 -53.35 0.11
N SER A 138 16.78 -54.43 -0.37
CA SER A 138 15.70 -55.19 0.26
C SER A 138 16.20 -55.85 1.55
N ARG A 139 15.54 -55.62 2.69
CA ARG A 139 15.59 -56.53 3.85
C ARG A 139 14.35 -56.28 4.72
N ARG A 140 13.29 -57.06 4.49
CA ARG A 140 12.83 -58.21 5.32
C ARG A 140 12.27 -57.79 6.69
N GLN A 141 10.93 -57.90 6.77
CA GLN A 141 10.11 -58.49 7.82
C GLN A 141 10.69 -58.57 9.25
N SER A 142 9.95 -58.00 10.20
CA SER A 142 9.75 -58.63 11.50
C SER A 142 8.41 -58.21 12.10
N SER A 143 7.47 -59.13 11.98
CA SER A 143 6.20 -59.21 12.67
C SER A 143 6.41 -59.24 14.18
N ARG A 144 5.67 -58.42 14.95
CA ARG A 144 5.28 -58.83 16.31
C ARG A 144 3.89 -58.31 16.67
N ARG A 145 2.99 -59.29 16.60
CA ARG A 145 1.60 -59.39 17.02
C ARG A 145 1.39 -59.00 18.49
N LEU A 146 0.18 -58.50 18.75
CA LEU A 146 -0.70 -58.74 19.91
C LEU A 146 -0.40 -58.05 21.27
N LEU A 147 -1.31 -57.16 21.71
CA LEU A 147 -2.32 -57.43 22.75
C LEU A 147 -3.18 -56.18 23.06
N LEU A 148 -4.47 -56.25 22.72
CA LEU A 148 -5.60 -55.54 23.37
C LEU A 148 -6.20 -56.50 24.44
N PRO A 149 -7.21 -56.15 25.26
CA PRO A 149 -7.74 -54.87 25.74
C PRO A 149 -8.03 -54.90 27.29
N ARG A 150 -8.59 -53.81 27.88
CA ARG A 150 -9.63 -53.75 28.96
C ARG A 150 -9.50 -52.43 29.75
N ARG A 151 -10.45 -51.49 29.62
CA ARG A 151 -11.69 -51.30 30.41
C ARG A 151 -11.47 -51.04 31.91
N LEU A 152 -11.95 -49.88 32.39
CA LEU A 152 -12.87 -49.63 33.54
C LEU A 152 -12.70 -48.18 34.02
N ARG A 153 -13.72 -47.31 33.83
CA ARG A 153 -14.80 -46.96 34.79
C ARG A 153 -14.33 -46.20 36.05
N SER A 154 -14.65 -44.91 36.09
CA SER A 154 -15.28 -44.21 37.24
C SER A 154 -15.98 -42.97 36.65
N ARG A 155 -17.31 -42.95 36.44
CA ARG A 155 -18.46 -43.05 37.36
C ARG A 155 -18.43 -41.97 38.44
N ARG A 156 -19.27 -40.94 38.19
CA ARG A 156 -20.13 -40.20 39.12
C ARG A 156 -19.55 -39.82 40.49
N GLN A 157 -19.53 -38.53 40.76
CA GLN A 157 -20.15 -37.90 41.93
C GLN A 157 -20.45 -36.44 41.55
N SER A 158 -21.72 -36.11 41.27
CA SER A 158 -22.73 -35.61 42.22
C SER A 158 -22.57 -34.11 42.47
N SER A 159 -23.41 -33.26 41.88
CA SER A 159 -24.76 -32.89 42.36
C SER A 159 -24.75 -31.73 43.36
N ARG A 160 -25.52 -30.69 43.02
CA ARG A 160 -26.27 -29.79 43.93
C ARG A 160 -25.48 -28.89 44.89
N ARG A 161 -25.24 -27.66 44.43
CA ARG A 161 -25.28 -26.38 45.20
C ARG A 161 -25.08 -25.29 44.13
N LEU A 162 -26.00 -24.39 43.80
CA LEU A 162 -26.88 -23.62 44.64
C LEU A 162 -28.13 -23.17 43.85
N LEU A 163 -29.31 -23.58 44.31
CA LEU A 163 -30.44 -22.66 44.34
C LEU A 163 -30.19 -21.69 45.51
N ARG A 164 -29.85 -20.45 45.16
CA ARG A 164 -30.03 -19.20 45.91
C ARG A 164 -29.93 -18.16 44.80
N SER A 165 -30.87 -17.27 44.54
CA SER A 165 -31.94 -16.76 45.37
C SER A 165 -32.57 -15.63 44.58
N ARG A 166 -33.91 -15.51 44.66
CA ARG A 166 -34.64 -14.22 44.70
C ARG A 166 -34.60 -13.39 43.39
N ARG A 167 -35.68 -12.77 42.93
CA ARG A 167 -36.92 -12.31 43.57
C ARG A 167 -37.91 -11.87 42.45
N PRO A 168 -39.17 -11.56 42.81
CA PRO A 168 -40.31 -11.36 41.91
C PRO A 168 -40.30 -10.02 41.17
#